data_AF-A0A3R7A5Q9-F1
#
_entry.id   AF-A0A3R7A5Q9-F1
#
_cell.length_a   1.000
_cell.length_b   1.000
_cell.length_c   1.000
_cell.angle_alpha   90.00
_cell.angle_beta   90.00
_cell.angle_gamma   90.00
#
_symmetry.space_group_name_H-M   'P 1'
#
loop_
_entity.id
_entity.type
_entity.pdbx_description
1 polymer ?
#
loop_
_entity_poly.entity_id
_entity_poly.type
_entity_poly.pdbx_seq_one_letter_code
_entity_poly.pdbx_strand_id
1 'polypeptide(L)'
;MTYSKYHCPDTGADQNVLPQRMLEELITLQPFHMMVTLKEPMIGACNNLPFQANAYVDLALQLQTAAGPVKIPASGDTLKVIGIDFDGLLEQAATLQLDDDGDDLEEGGDALKEQSHRSKASKAKLPEAKDEVEAALQDLINEAIDIQFPLENVEGLWRVLTKNDIWRLKFDGSDPPARVKPLKVTPKDGYVPYRCKGRKHNLLEERFLNLLAKELCDDGVVNANSKAHGAVW
;
A
#
# COMPACT_ATOMS: atom_id res chain seq x y z
N MET A 1 26.39 -16.69 22.33
CA MET A 1 25.37 -15.96 21.52
C MET A 1 24.03 -16.56 21.88
N THR A 2 23.06 -15.72 22.24
CA THR A 2 21.87 -16.17 22.97
C THR A 2 20.63 -15.46 22.44
N TYR A 3 19.66 -16.25 21.94
CA TYR A 3 18.51 -15.80 21.13
C TYR A 3 17.50 -14.94 21.88
N SER A 4 16.61 -14.25 21.17
CA SER A 4 15.35 -13.69 21.67
C SER A 4 14.24 -14.03 20.68
N LYS A 5 13.10 -14.50 21.18
CA LYS A 5 11.94 -14.89 20.36
C LYS A 5 10.98 -13.71 20.18
N TYR A 6 11.26 -12.87 19.18
CA TYR A 6 10.28 -11.96 18.59
C TYR A 6 10.43 -11.99 17.06
N HIS A 7 9.39 -12.45 16.36
CA HIS A 7 9.36 -12.52 14.91
C HIS A 7 9.40 -11.11 14.31
N CYS A 8 10.45 -10.79 13.55
CA CYS A 8 10.56 -9.54 12.78
C CYS A 8 10.26 -9.86 11.31
N PRO A 9 9.07 -9.47 10.78
CA PRO A 9 8.64 -9.86 9.44
C PRO A 9 9.53 -9.30 8.31
N ASP A 10 10.26 -8.20 8.54
CA ASP A 10 11.04 -7.51 7.51
C ASP A 10 12.32 -8.25 7.05
N THR A 11 12.79 -9.24 7.82
CA THR A 11 14.03 -9.95 7.50
C THR A 11 13.82 -11.32 6.86
N GLY A 12 12.57 -11.83 6.84
CA GLY A 12 12.26 -13.19 6.43
C GLY A 12 12.93 -14.28 7.27
N ALA A 13 13.54 -13.92 8.41
CA ALA A 13 14.19 -14.84 9.33
C ALA A 13 13.19 -15.30 10.40
N ASP A 14 13.12 -16.62 10.61
CA ASP A 14 12.29 -17.20 11.67
C ASP A 14 12.86 -16.93 13.08
N GLN A 15 14.09 -16.41 13.16
CA GLN A 15 14.88 -16.31 14.39
C GLN A 15 15.83 -15.10 14.38
N ASN A 16 16.02 -14.47 15.55
CA ASN A 16 17.01 -13.40 15.76
C ASN A 16 18.28 -13.93 16.44
N VAL A 17 19.43 -13.40 16.03
CA VAL A 17 20.74 -13.75 16.62
C VAL A 17 21.27 -12.56 17.40
N LEU A 18 21.58 -12.77 18.69
CA LEU A 18 22.21 -11.77 19.55
C LEU A 18 23.70 -12.08 19.76
N PRO A 19 24.60 -11.11 19.54
CA PRO A 19 26.02 -11.25 19.89
C PRO A 19 26.21 -11.49 21.39
N GLN A 20 27.20 -12.31 21.76
CA GLN A 20 27.47 -12.64 23.16
C GLN A 20 27.80 -11.41 24.03
N ARG A 21 28.58 -10.45 23.51
CA ARG A 21 28.89 -9.20 24.22
C ARG A 21 27.65 -8.43 24.67
N MET A 22 26.62 -8.40 23.83
CA MET A 22 25.38 -7.67 24.11
C MET A 22 24.56 -8.39 25.17
N LEU A 23 24.61 -9.72 25.19
CA LEU A 23 24.01 -10.50 26.25
C LEU A 23 24.68 -10.27 27.60
N GLU A 24 26.02 -10.23 27.64
CA GLU A 24 26.76 -9.98 28.88
C GLU A 24 26.41 -8.60 29.49
N GLU A 25 26.25 -7.60 28.63
CA GLU A 25 25.73 -6.27 29.03
C GLU A 25 24.30 -6.37 29.58
N LEU A 26 23.41 -7.10 28.91
CA LEU A 26 22.02 -7.28 29.36
C LEU A 26 21.92 -8.03 30.70
N ILE A 27 22.73 -9.08 30.90
CA ILE A 27 22.77 -9.85 32.16
C ILE A 27 23.26 -8.96 33.31
N THR A 28 24.21 -8.06 33.05
CA THR A 28 24.69 -7.10 34.06
C THR A 28 23.57 -6.16 34.52
N LEU A 29 22.69 -5.74 33.62
CA LEU A 29 21.56 -4.86 33.92
C LEU A 29 20.36 -5.59 34.54
N GLN A 30 20.15 -6.86 34.17
CA GLN A 30 18.98 -7.66 34.55
C GLN A 30 19.39 -9.12 34.82
N PRO A 31 19.90 -9.44 36.03
CA PRO A 31 20.48 -10.75 36.36
C PRO A 31 19.49 -11.93 36.33
N PHE A 32 18.19 -11.66 36.22
CA PHE A 32 17.10 -12.63 36.37
C PHE A 32 16.73 -13.35 35.06
N HIS A 33 17.32 -12.97 33.92
CA HIS A 33 17.04 -13.64 32.65
C HIS A 33 17.73 -15.02 32.61
N MET A 34 16.93 -16.09 32.57
CA MET A 34 17.46 -17.45 32.50
C MET A 34 17.91 -17.76 31.07
N MET A 35 19.23 -17.89 30.89
CA MET A 35 19.81 -18.49 29.70
C MET A 35 19.55 -20.00 29.74
N VAL A 36 19.00 -20.53 28.66
CA VAL A 36 18.73 -21.97 28.53
C VAL A 36 19.66 -22.56 27.47
N THR A 37 20.49 -23.52 27.87
CA THR A 37 21.37 -24.26 26.97
C THR A 37 20.55 -25.10 25.99
N LEU A 38 20.88 -25.02 24.71
CA LEU A 38 20.25 -25.83 23.67
C LEU A 38 20.78 -27.27 23.75
N LYS A 39 19.90 -28.25 23.49
CA LYS A 39 20.28 -29.67 23.43
C LYS A 39 21.24 -29.96 22.28
N GLU A 40 21.07 -29.26 21.16
CA GLU A 40 21.93 -29.34 19.98
C GLU A 40 22.36 -27.92 19.56
N PRO A 41 23.63 -27.71 19.19
CA PRO A 41 24.08 -26.43 18.67
C PRO A 41 23.35 -26.08 17.38
N MET A 42 22.88 -24.84 17.29
CA MET A 42 22.32 -24.33 16.05
C MET A 42 23.42 -23.69 15.22
N ILE A 43 23.49 -24.09 13.95
CA ILE A 43 24.46 -23.59 12.97
C ILE A 43 23.70 -22.78 11.92
N GLY A 44 24.16 -21.57 11.63
CA GLY A 44 23.55 -20.71 10.63
C GLY A 44 24.55 -19.74 10.02
N ALA A 45 24.05 -18.82 9.21
CA ALA A 45 24.84 -17.74 8.65
C ALA A 45 24.11 -16.40 8.81
N CYS A 46 24.84 -15.36 9.23
CA CYS A 46 24.38 -13.98 9.28
C CYS A 46 25.33 -13.14 8.42
N ASN A 47 24.83 -12.41 7.42
CA ASN A 47 25.65 -11.65 6.48
C ASN A 47 26.78 -12.50 5.82
N ASN A 48 26.47 -13.74 5.44
CA ASN A 48 27.41 -14.74 4.91
C ASN A 48 28.54 -15.16 5.87
N LEU A 49 28.50 -14.74 7.15
CA LEU A 49 29.41 -15.22 8.17
C LEU A 49 28.75 -16.39 8.92
N PRO A 50 29.40 -17.56 8.99
CA PRO A 50 28.87 -18.69 9.74
C PRO A 50 28.87 -18.37 11.23
N PHE A 51 27.85 -18.85 11.92
CA PHE A 51 27.79 -18.80 13.38
C PHE A 51 27.30 -20.13 13.94
N GLN A 52 27.66 -20.36 15.21
CA GLN A 52 27.14 -21.44 16.03
C GLN A 52 26.62 -20.85 17.33
N ALA A 53 25.43 -21.25 17.75
CA ALA A 53 24.92 -20.89 19.06
C ALA A 53 24.51 -22.13 19.87
N ASN A 54 24.72 -22.03 21.18
CA ASN A 54 24.57 -23.15 22.11
C ASN A 54 23.52 -22.86 23.20
N ALA A 55 22.88 -21.69 23.19
CA ALA A 55 21.93 -21.29 24.21
C ALA A 55 20.94 -20.25 23.67
N TYR A 56 19.75 -20.17 24.27
CA TYR A 56 18.74 -19.14 24.01
C TYR A 56 18.34 -18.40 25.28
N VAL A 57 17.75 -17.22 25.11
CA VAL A 57 17.16 -16.43 26.19
C VAL A 57 15.79 -15.95 25.74
N ASP A 58 14.86 -15.79 26.66
CA ASP A 58 13.60 -15.13 26.37
C ASP A 58 13.72 -13.69 26.85
N LEU A 59 13.68 -12.73 25.92
CA LEU A 59 13.70 -11.30 26.24
C LEU A 59 12.32 -10.71 26.02
N ALA A 60 11.76 -10.09 27.05
CA ALA A 60 10.60 -9.22 26.92
C ALA A 60 11.09 -7.78 26.73
N LEU A 61 11.06 -7.29 25.48
CA LEU A 61 11.49 -5.94 25.15
C LEU A 61 10.31 -4.97 25.19
N GLN A 62 10.48 -3.82 25.86
CA GLN A 62 9.50 -2.74 25.89
C GLN A 62 10.15 -1.46 25.37
N LEU A 63 9.60 -0.89 24.31
CA LEU A 63 10.09 0.38 23.77
C LEU A 63 9.64 1.52 24.69
N GLN A 64 10.54 2.42 25.03
CA GLN A 64 10.27 3.54 25.93
C GLN A 64 10.62 4.87 25.24
N THR A 65 9.70 5.83 25.30
CA THR A 65 9.86 7.17 24.71
C THR A 65 9.73 8.24 25.78
N ALA A 66 10.02 9.51 25.43
CA ALA A 66 9.81 10.64 26.33
C ALA A 66 8.34 10.81 26.79
N ALA A 67 7.39 10.29 26.01
CA ALA A 67 5.96 10.26 26.34
C ALA A 67 5.56 9.04 27.18
N GLY A 68 6.51 8.15 27.51
CA GLY A 68 6.29 6.93 28.29
C GLY A 68 6.53 5.64 27.50
N PRO A 69 6.28 4.48 28.12
CA PRO A 69 6.39 3.18 27.47
C PRO A 69 5.39 3.06 26.32
N VAL A 70 5.87 2.60 25.16
CA VAL A 70 5.06 2.33 23.98
C VAL A 70 4.23 1.09 24.27
N LYS A 71 2.94 1.29 24.48
CA LYS A 71 1.95 0.21 24.49
C LYS A 71 1.59 -0.04 23.03
N ILE A 72 2.10 -1.13 22.46
CA ILE A 72 1.60 -1.64 21.18
C ILE A 72 0.36 -2.48 21.54
N PRO A 73 -0.87 -1.99 21.35
CA PRO A 73 -2.04 -2.79 21.62
C PRO A 73 -2.18 -3.77 20.45
N ALA A 74 -1.99 -5.06 20.74
CA ALA A 74 -2.19 -6.11 19.77
C ALA A 74 -3.69 -6.38 19.62
N SER A 75 -4.36 -5.57 18.80
CA SER A 75 -5.64 -5.88 18.16
C SER A 75 -5.87 -4.91 17.01
N GLY A 76 -6.56 -5.37 15.94
CA GLY A 76 -6.82 -4.60 14.72
C GLY A 76 -7.45 -3.21 14.97
N ASP A 77 -8.07 -3.02 16.13
CA ASP A 77 -8.66 -1.75 16.54
C ASP A 77 -7.64 -0.63 16.78
N THR A 78 -6.35 -0.93 17.00
CA THR A 78 -5.35 0.13 17.20
C THR A 78 -5.12 0.93 15.92
N LEU A 79 -5.10 0.26 14.77
CA LEU A 79 -4.97 0.93 13.48
C LEU A 79 -6.19 1.84 13.28
N LYS A 80 -7.41 1.38 13.61
CA LYS A 80 -8.62 2.22 13.65
C LYS A 80 -8.45 3.43 14.57
N VAL A 81 -7.89 3.24 15.77
CA VAL A 81 -7.64 4.31 16.76
C VAL A 81 -6.64 5.37 16.26
N ILE A 82 -5.72 5.02 15.36
CA ILE A 82 -4.82 5.97 14.69
C ILE A 82 -5.30 6.38 13.28
N GLY A 83 -6.55 6.05 12.93
CA GLY A 83 -7.20 6.47 11.68
C GLY A 83 -6.96 5.58 10.45
N ILE A 84 -6.45 4.36 10.65
CA ILE A 84 -6.17 3.38 9.59
C ILE A 84 -7.10 2.18 9.76
N ASP A 85 -8.27 2.22 9.13
CA ASP A 85 -9.23 1.11 9.16
C ASP A 85 -8.94 0.14 8.01
N PHE A 86 -8.15 -0.90 8.28
CA PHE A 86 -7.77 -1.88 7.25
C PHE A 86 -8.96 -2.73 6.77
N ASP A 87 -9.89 -3.05 7.67
CA ASP A 87 -11.11 -3.81 7.31
C ASP A 87 -12.01 -2.93 6.43
N GLY A 88 -12.19 -1.67 6.79
CA GLY A 88 -12.93 -0.69 5.98
C GLY A 88 -12.26 -0.39 4.63
N LEU A 89 -10.92 -0.34 4.57
CA LEU A 89 -10.18 -0.17 3.31
C LEU A 89 -10.28 -1.42 2.41
N LEU A 90 -10.26 -2.62 2.99
CA LEU A 90 -10.47 -3.86 2.25
C LEU A 90 -11.92 -4.03 1.80
N GLU A 91 -12.87 -3.63 2.62
CA GLU A 91 -14.29 -3.62 2.29
C GLU A 91 -14.56 -2.64 1.15
N GLN A 92 -14.05 -1.41 1.22
CA GLN A 92 -14.09 -0.45 0.12
C GLN A 92 -13.43 -0.99 -1.16
N ALA A 93 -12.25 -1.62 -1.05
CA ALA A 93 -11.59 -2.22 -2.20
C ALA A 93 -12.37 -3.41 -2.78
N ALA A 94 -13.15 -4.11 -1.96
CA ALA A 94 -13.98 -5.22 -2.39
C ALA A 94 -15.33 -4.75 -2.98
N THR A 95 -15.93 -3.68 -2.44
CA THR A 95 -17.15 -3.07 -3.01
C THR A 95 -16.85 -2.33 -4.30
N LEU A 96 -15.73 -1.60 -4.39
CA LEU A 96 -15.23 -1.00 -5.65
C LEU A 96 -14.93 -2.04 -6.75
N GLN A 97 -14.76 -3.33 -6.41
CA GLN A 97 -14.60 -4.42 -7.38
C GLN A 97 -15.91 -5.13 -7.75
N LEU A 98 -16.99 -4.90 -7.00
CA LEU A 98 -18.31 -5.51 -7.25
C LEU A 98 -19.29 -4.51 -7.88
N ASP A 99 -19.12 -3.22 -7.60
CA ASP A 99 -19.90 -2.14 -8.19
C ASP A 99 -19.15 -1.59 -9.42
N ASP A 100 -19.13 -2.43 -10.46
CA ASP A 100 -19.01 -2.00 -11.87
C ASP A 100 -20.33 -1.32 -12.27
N ASP A 101 -20.63 -0.20 -11.63
CA ASP A 101 -21.57 0.84 -12.04
C ASP A 101 -21.40 1.99 -11.02
N GLY A 102 -21.10 3.19 -11.52
CA GLY A 102 -20.62 4.31 -10.70
C GLY A 102 -21.56 4.79 -9.59
N ASP A 103 -20.90 5.44 -8.62
CA ASP A 103 -21.40 6.40 -7.63
C ASP A 103 -22.24 5.88 -6.45
N ASP A 104 -21.70 6.05 -5.24
CA ASP A 104 -22.40 6.67 -4.08
C ASP A 104 -21.51 6.58 -2.82
N LEU A 105 -21.01 7.73 -2.36
CA LEU A 105 -20.54 7.93 -0.99
C LEU A 105 -21.57 8.75 -0.20
N GLU A 106 -22.62 8.10 0.29
CA GLU A 106 -23.40 8.54 1.45
C GLU A 106 -23.65 7.29 2.34
N GLU A 107 -23.71 7.32 3.68
CA GLU A 107 -24.02 8.37 4.64
C GLU A 107 -23.58 7.92 6.05
N GLY A 108 -23.38 8.88 6.97
CA GLY A 108 -23.08 8.61 8.37
C GLY A 108 -23.52 9.69 9.37
N GLY A 109 -24.72 10.28 9.19
CA GLY A 109 -25.57 10.81 10.26
C GLY A 109 -25.36 12.26 10.74
N ASP A 110 -26.36 13.13 10.55
CA ASP A 110 -27.39 13.43 11.56
C ASP A 110 -28.39 14.46 11.01
N ALA A 111 -29.64 14.27 11.39
CA ALA A 111 -30.82 14.94 10.88
C ALA A 111 -30.85 16.44 11.17
N LEU A 112 -30.73 17.25 10.11
CA LEU A 112 -31.50 18.49 9.98
C LEU A 112 -32.04 18.56 8.56
N LYS A 113 -33.37 18.45 8.46
CA LYS A 113 -34.13 18.83 7.26
C LYS A 113 -33.98 20.33 7.05
N GLU A 114 -32.87 20.76 6.48
CA GLU A 114 -32.85 22.03 5.76
C GLU A 114 -33.47 21.76 4.40
N GLN A 115 -34.67 22.31 4.22
CA GLN A 115 -35.22 22.52 2.89
C GLN A 115 -34.16 23.28 2.11
N SER A 116 -33.38 22.56 1.30
CA SER A 116 -32.51 23.16 0.31
C SER A 116 -33.43 23.96 -0.59
N HIS A 117 -33.45 25.27 -0.33
CA HIS A 117 -33.93 26.24 -1.27
C HIS A 117 -33.04 26.09 -2.49
N ARG A 118 -33.45 25.17 -3.37
CA ARG A 118 -33.01 25.06 -4.75
C ARG A 118 -33.40 26.36 -5.43
N SER A 119 -32.63 27.39 -5.13
CA SER A 119 -32.55 28.58 -5.93
C SER A 119 -32.17 28.05 -7.30
N LYS A 120 -33.08 28.21 -8.25
CA LYS A 120 -32.77 28.06 -9.67
C LYS A 120 -31.76 29.15 -10.01
N ALA A 121 -30.51 28.99 -9.56
CA ALA A 121 -29.38 29.70 -10.11
C ALA A 121 -29.38 29.32 -11.58
N SER A 122 -29.30 30.33 -12.43
CA SER A 122 -29.16 30.17 -13.87
C SER A 122 -27.99 29.23 -14.13
N LYS A 123 -28.26 27.95 -14.40
CA LYS A 123 -27.23 27.02 -14.84
C LYS A 123 -26.55 27.66 -16.04
N ALA A 124 -25.25 27.93 -15.93
CA ALA A 124 -24.45 28.25 -17.10
C ALA A 124 -24.72 27.16 -18.14
N LYS A 125 -25.01 27.56 -19.39
CA LYS A 125 -25.42 26.64 -20.44
C LYS A 125 -24.20 25.87 -20.95
N LEU A 126 -23.72 24.92 -20.16
CA LEU A 126 -22.68 23.98 -20.55
C LEU A 126 -23.21 23.03 -21.62
N PRO A 127 -22.36 22.55 -22.54
CA PRO A 127 -22.69 21.44 -23.41
C PRO A 127 -23.11 20.20 -22.62
N GLU A 128 -23.89 19.33 -23.26
CA GLU A 128 -24.19 18.01 -22.71
C GLU A 128 -22.91 17.16 -22.75
N ALA A 129 -22.59 16.52 -21.62
CA ALA A 129 -21.45 15.63 -21.51
C ALA A 129 -21.59 14.44 -22.46
N LYS A 130 -20.51 14.12 -23.18
CA LYS A 130 -20.52 13.01 -24.17
C LYS A 130 -20.13 11.66 -23.57
N ASP A 131 -19.40 11.67 -22.47
CA ASP A 131 -18.87 10.51 -21.78
C ASP A 131 -18.76 10.78 -20.27
N GLU A 132 -18.38 9.74 -19.52
CA GLU A 132 -18.26 9.79 -18.06
C GLU A 132 -17.17 10.78 -17.59
N VAL A 133 -16.13 11.01 -18.39
CA VAL A 133 -15.07 11.96 -18.07
C VAL A 133 -15.60 13.39 -18.17
N GLU A 134 -16.30 13.73 -19.25
CA GLU A 134 -16.98 15.01 -19.42
C GLU A 134 -18.04 15.23 -18.34
N ALA A 135 -18.75 14.18 -17.90
CA ALA A 135 -19.70 14.26 -16.79
C ALA A 135 -19.00 14.62 -15.47
N ALA A 136 -17.93 13.92 -15.11
CA ALA A 136 -17.13 14.23 -13.92
C ALA A 136 -16.54 15.65 -13.96
N LEU A 137 -16.09 16.11 -15.13
CA LEU A 137 -15.64 17.50 -15.32
C LEU A 137 -16.78 18.50 -15.13
N GLN A 138 -17.99 18.16 -15.56
CA GLN A 138 -19.17 18.99 -15.38
C GLN A 138 -19.54 19.14 -13.91
N ASP A 139 -19.43 18.06 -13.13
CA ASP A 139 -19.67 18.09 -11.67
C ASP A 139 -18.64 18.96 -10.95
N LEU A 140 -17.34 18.82 -11.27
CA LEU A 140 -16.29 19.70 -10.75
C LEU A 140 -16.52 21.17 -11.07
N ILE A 141 -17.09 21.49 -12.24
CA ILE A 141 -17.44 22.87 -12.59
C ILE A 141 -18.65 23.36 -11.78
N ASN A 142 -19.65 22.50 -11.55
CA ASN A 142 -20.79 22.85 -10.72
C ASN A 142 -20.34 23.16 -9.28
N GLU A 143 -19.46 22.32 -8.71
CA GLU A 143 -18.83 22.58 -7.41
C GLU A 143 -18.08 23.91 -7.40
N ALA A 144 -17.33 24.21 -8.48
CA ALA A 144 -16.63 25.49 -8.62
C ALA A 144 -17.61 26.69 -8.61
N ILE A 145 -18.76 26.57 -9.29
CA ILE A 145 -19.80 27.61 -9.30
C ILE A 145 -20.38 27.80 -7.90
N ASP A 146 -20.61 26.71 -7.16
CA ASP A 146 -21.13 26.77 -5.80
C ASP A 146 -20.17 27.49 -4.83
N ILE A 147 -18.86 27.40 -5.07
CA ILE A 147 -17.83 28.20 -4.38
C ILE A 147 -17.55 29.56 -5.03
N GLN A 148 -18.53 30.10 -5.78
CA GLN A 148 -18.54 31.44 -6.38
C GLN A 148 -17.58 31.64 -7.56
N PHE A 149 -17.27 30.59 -8.33
CA PHE A 149 -16.57 30.77 -9.60
C PHE A 149 -17.39 31.64 -10.58
N PRO A 150 -16.78 32.62 -11.28
CA PRO A 150 -17.52 33.55 -12.14
C PRO A 150 -18.21 32.86 -13.32
N LEU A 151 -19.54 33.04 -13.43
CA LEU A 151 -20.38 32.39 -14.46
C LEU A 151 -19.96 32.75 -15.88
N GLU A 152 -19.44 33.97 -16.10
CA GLU A 152 -18.93 34.42 -17.40
C GLU A 152 -17.70 33.63 -17.89
N ASN A 153 -16.97 32.98 -16.96
CA ASN A 153 -15.77 32.22 -17.28
C ASN A 153 -16.04 30.71 -17.43
N VAL A 154 -17.25 30.24 -17.10
CA VAL A 154 -17.60 28.80 -17.11
C VAL A 154 -17.44 28.19 -18.49
N GLU A 155 -17.89 28.88 -19.55
CA GLU A 155 -17.72 28.41 -20.93
C GLU A 155 -16.22 28.34 -21.32
N GLY A 156 -15.43 29.32 -20.85
CA GLY A 156 -13.99 29.35 -21.06
C GLY A 156 -13.28 28.19 -20.35
N LEU A 157 -13.69 27.89 -19.11
CA LEU A 157 -13.17 26.80 -18.31
C LEU A 157 -13.47 25.45 -18.97
N TRP A 158 -14.72 25.21 -19.37
CA TRP A 158 -15.14 24.00 -20.09
C TRP A 158 -14.29 23.77 -21.34
N ARG A 159 -14.11 24.82 -22.15
CA ARG A 159 -13.30 24.76 -23.37
C ARG A 159 -11.85 24.41 -23.09
N VAL A 160 -11.27 24.84 -21.96
CA VAL A 160 -9.89 24.50 -21.60
C VAL A 160 -9.79 23.05 -21.13
N LEU A 161 -10.70 22.62 -20.25
CA LEU A 161 -10.69 21.26 -19.68
C LEU A 161 -10.90 20.19 -20.75
N THR A 162 -11.78 20.44 -21.72
CA THR A 162 -12.09 19.50 -22.81
C THR A 162 -11.20 19.67 -24.04
N LYS A 163 -10.24 20.60 -24.01
CA LYS A 163 -9.39 20.90 -25.18
C LYS A 163 -8.53 19.72 -25.60
N ASN A 164 -8.00 18.99 -24.62
CA ASN A 164 -7.10 17.88 -24.83
C ASN A 164 -7.64 16.67 -24.07
N ASP A 165 -7.42 15.50 -24.64
CA ASP A 165 -7.70 14.23 -23.99
C ASP A 165 -6.59 13.91 -22.97
N ILE A 166 -6.78 14.35 -21.72
CA ILE A 166 -5.77 14.24 -20.63
C ILE A 166 -6.36 13.73 -19.32
N TRP A 167 -7.67 13.47 -19.29
CA TRP A 167 -8.40 13.10 -18.08
C TRP A 167 -8.77 11.62 -18.13
N ARG A 168 -8.58 10.91 -17.03
CA ARG A 168 -8.90 9.49 -16.89
C ARG A 168 -9.61 9.30 -15.56
N LEU A 169 -10.68 8.52 -15.54
CA LEU A 169 -11.35 8.11 -14.30
C LEU A 169 -10.62 6.91 -13.68
N LYS A 170 -10.11 6.01 -14.53
CA LYS A 170 -9.31 4.87 -14.15
C LYS A 170 -8.15 4.69 -15.13
N PHE A 171 -7.12 4.00 -14.68
CA PHE A 171 -6.05 3.54 -15.55
C PHE A 171 -6.57 2.34 -16.36
N ASP A 172 -6.43 2.37 -17.68
CA ASP A 172 -6.93 1.31 -18.59
C ASP A 172 -5.93 0.96 -19.71
N GLY A 173 -4.68 1.42 -19.59
CA GLY A 173 -3.63 1.20 -20.59
C GLY A 173 -3.89 1.81 -21.98
N SER A 174 -4.97 2.57 -22.18
CA SER A 174 -5.32 3.16 -23.48
C SER A 174 -4.35 4.26 -23.91
N ASP A 175 -3.67 4.89 -22.95
CA ASP A 175 -2.73 5.96 -23.20
C ASP A 175 -1.48 5.46 -23.93
N PRO A 176 -1.15 6.05 -25.09
CA PRO A 176 0.04 5.65 -25.82
C PRO A 176 1.30 6.02 -25.00
N PRO A 177 2.37 5.21 -25.11
CA PRO A 177 3.64 5.56 -24.49
C PRO A 177 4.11 6.94 -24.94
N ALA A 178 4.81 7.65 -24.04
CA ALA A 178 5.44 8.91 -24.37
C ALA A 178 6.28 8.78 -25.65
N ARG A 179 6.28 9.82 -26.49
CA ARG A 179 7.04 9.88 -27.77
C ARG A 179 8.55 10.05 -27.54
N VAL A 180 9.14 9.10 -26.83
CA VAL A 180 10.55 9.04 -26.49
C VAL A 180 11.10 7.67 -26.87
N LYS A 181 12.41 7.59 -27.11
CA LYS A 181 13.04 6.29 -27.39
C LYS A 181 12.91 5.41 -26.14
N PRO A 182 12.59 4.11 -26.30
CA PRO A 182 12.53 3.19 -25.17
C PRO A 182 13.83 3.22 -24.35
N LEU A 183 13.69 3.20 -23.03
CA LEU A 183 14.83 3.16 -22.13
C LEU A 183 15.59 1.84 -22.31
N LYS A 184 16.87 1.94 -22.67
CA LYS A 184 17.78 0.78 -22.73
C LYS A 184 18.66 0.74 -21.50
N VAL A 185 18.38 -0.19 -20.60
CA VAL A 185 19.21 -0.44 -19.41
C VAL A 185 20.40 -1.32 -19.82
N THR A 186 21.63 -0.89 -19.52
CA THR A 186 22.85 -1.65 -19.78
C THR A 186 23.51 -2.03 -18.45
N PRO A 187 23.66 -3.33 -18.13
CA PRO A 187 24.38 -3.76 -16.94
C PRO A 187 25.84 -3.31 -16.97
N LYS A 188 26.44 -3.14 -15.79
CA LYS A 188 27.89 -2.93 -15.67
C LYS A 188 28.65 -4.21 -16.06
N ASP A 189 29.89 -4.04 -16.52
CA ASP A 189 30.78 -5.17 -16.80
C ASP A 189 30.97 -6.05 -15.57
N GLY A 190 30.99 -7.37 -15.77
CA GLY A 190 31.08 -8.37 -14.70
C GLY A 190 29.77 -8.63 -13.95
N TYR A 191 28.63 -8.08 -14.38
CA TYR A 191 27.33 -8.37 -13.78
C TYR A 191 26.96 -9.85 -13.89
N VAL A 192 26.41 -10.39 -12.80
CA VAL A 192 25.83 -11.73 -12.74
C VAL A 192 24.36 -11.59 -12.36
N PRO A 193 23.41 -12.10 -13.17
CA PRO A 193 22.00 -12.11 -12.81
C PRO A 193 21.75 -12.83 -11.48
N TYR A 194 20.97 -12.20 -10.60
CA TYR A 194 20.54 -12.80 -9.34
C TYR A 194 19.03 -13.05 -9.35
N ARG A 195 18.62 -14.24 -8.90
CA ARG A 195 17.21 -14.62 -8.77
C ARG A 195 16.84 -14.72 -7.29
N CYS A 196 15.98 -13.81 -6.83
CA CYS A 196 15.40 -13.89 -5.49
C CYS A 196 14.37 -15.02 -5.41
N LYS A 197 14.20 -15.61 -4.21
CA LYS A 197 13.04 -16.45 -3.92
C LYS A 197 11.77 -15.61 -3.92
N GLY A 198 10.65 -16.19 -4.34
CA GLY A 198 9.33 -15.55 -4.25
C GLY A 198 8.98 -15.25 -2.79
N ARG A 199 8.30 -14.13 -2.57
CA ARG A 199 7.74 -13.81 -1.26
C ARG A 199 6.53 -14.70 -0.99
N LYS A 200 6.36 -15.11 0.27
CA LYS A 200 5.13 -15.77 0.71
C LYS A 200 4.12 -14.68 1.03
N HIS A 201 2.97 -14.76 0.39
CA HIS A 201 1.83 -13.88 0.63
C HIS A 201 0.75 -14.64 1.38
N ASN A 202 -0.08 -13.93 2.14
CA ASN A 202 -1.32 -14.51 2.63
C ASN A 202 -2.36 -14.58 1.49
N LEU A 203 -3.47 -15.29 1.70
CA LEU A 203 -4.47 -15.52 0.65
C LEU A 203 -5.12 -14.24 0.11
N LEU A 204 -5.29 -13.21 0.96
CA LEU A 204 -5.89 -11.94 0.54
C LEU A 204 -4.92 -11.13 -0.31
N GLU A 205 -3.66 -11.04 0.12
CA GLU A 205 -2.58 -10.40 -0.65
C GLU A 205 -2.38 -11.10 -1.99
N GLU A 206 -2.35 -12.43 -2.00
CA GLU A 206 -2.19 -13.22 -3.22
C GLU A 206 -3.34 -12.97 -4.19
N ARG A 207 -4.59 -12.97 -3.70
CA ARG A 207 -5.76 -12.65 -4.52
C ARG A 207 -5.65 -11.25 -5.12
N PHE A 208 -5.31 -10.24 -4.31
CA PHE A 208 -5.15 -8.87 -4.77
C PHE A 208 -4.06 -8.76 -5.84
N LEU A 209 -2.87 -9.31 -5.58
CA LEU A 209 -1.75 -9.27 -6.53
C LEU A 209 -2.08 -9.96 -7.84
N ASN A 210 -2.83 -11.07 -7.80
CA ASN A 210 -3.25 -11.79 -9.00
C ASN A 210 -4.27 -10.99 -9.83
N LEU A 211 -5.23 -10.33 -9.18
CA LEU A 211 -6.20 -9.48 -9.87
C LEU A 211 -5.53 -8.25 -10.49
N LEU A 212 -4.67 -7.56 -9.73
CA LEU A 212 -3.93 -6.41 -10.22
C LEU A 212 -2.98 -6.78 -11.35
N ALA A 213 -2.25 -7.90 -11.23
CA ALA A 213 -1.36 -8.36 -12.29
C ALA A 213 -2.14 -8.73 -13.56
N LYS A 214 -3.35 -9.25 -13.41
CA LYS A 214 -4.24 -9.54 -14.54
C LYS A 214 -4.72 -8.26 -15.22
N GLU A 215 -5.19 -7.27 -14.47
CA GLU A 215 -5.57 -5.96 -14.99
C GLU A 215 -4.41 -5.33 -15.78
N LEU A 216 -3.21 -5.29 -15.20
CA LEU A 216 -2.02 -4.75 -15.89
C LEU A 216 -1.61 -5.55 -17.14
N CYS A 217 -1.91 -6.86 -17.20
CA CYS A 217 -1.68 -7.67 -18.40
C CYS A 217 -2.71 -7.35 -19.49
N ASP A 218 -3.99 -7.26 -19.10
CA ASP A 218 -5.10 -6.96 -19.99
C ASP A 218 -4.92 -5.54 -20.59
N ASP A 219 -4.41 -4.59 -19.79
CA ASP A 219 -4.03 -3.23 -20.19
C ASP A 219 -2.71 -3.13 -20.99
N GLY A 220 -2.00 -4.25 -21.19
CA GLY A 220 -0.77 -4.31 -21.97
C GLY A 220 0.46 -3.65 -21.33
N VAL A 221 0.40 -3.31 -20.04
CA VAL A 221 1.50 -2.70 -19.28
C VAL A 221 2.57 -3.71 -18.93
N VAL A 222 2.16 -4.92 -18.55
CA VAL A 222 3.05 -6.03 -18.20
C VAL A 222 2.81 -7.22 -19.12
N ASN A 223 3.83 -8.06 -19.29
CA ASN A 223 3.71 -9.28 -20.07
C ASN A 223 4.40 -10.45 -19.39
N ALA A 224 3.93 -11.66 -19.71
CA ALA A 224 4.56 -12.88 -19.25
C ALA A 224 5.95 -13.04 -19.88
N ASN A 225 6.98 -13.05 -19.05
CA ASN A 225 8.34 -13.26 -19.49
C ASN A 225 8.69 -14.76 -19.44
N SER A 226 8.70 -15.42 -20.60
CA SER A 226 9.08 -16.85 -20.72
C SER A 226 10.53 -17.12 -20.30
N LYS A 227 11.42 -16.12 -20.28
CA LYS A 227 12.79 -16.29 -19.75
C LYS A 227 12.85 -16.33 -18.21
N ALA A 228 11.72 -16.12 -17.54
CA ALA A 228 11.57 -16.29 -16.10
C ALA A 228 11.18 -17.72 -15.67
N HIS A 229 11.11 -18.69 -16.62
CA HIS A 229 10.62 -20.06 -16.38
C HIS A 229 11.06 -20.64 -15.02
N GLY A 230 10.06 -20.99 -14.21
CA GLY A 230 10.20 -21.57 -12.88
C GLY A 230 9.22 -21.08 -11.81
N ALA A 231 8.15 -20.36 -12.16
CA ALA A 231 7.01 -20.16 -11.26
C ALA A 231 5.77 -20.74 -11.94
N VAL A 232 5.36 -21.91 -11.48
CA VAL A 232 3.97 -22.34 -11.58
C VAL A 232 3.22 -21.43 -10.60
N TRP A 233 2.22 -20.71 -11.09
CA TRP A 233 1.23 -20.03 -10.25
C TRP A 233 0.38 -21.09 -9.54
#